data_AF-A0AA42EE69-F1
#
_entry.id   AF-A0AA42EE69-F1
#
_cell.length_a   1.000
_cell.length_b   1.000
_cell.length_c   1.000
_cell.angle_alpha   90.00
_cell.angle_beta   90.00
_cell.angle_gamma   90.00
#
_symmetry.space_group_name_H-M   'P 1'
#
loop_
_entity.id
_entity.type
_entity.pdbx_description
1 polymer ?
#
loop_
_entity_poly.entity_id
_entity_poly.type
_entity_poly.pdbx_seq_one_letter_code
_entity_poly.pdbx_strand_id
1 'polypeptide(L)'
;MINESNKEAILNGACGISRDGYKCRYIGKSGNSEFPYQFVYYKPNEVIRGIANLSEQFRYLKHSKDELDVIGLWENHVEPFNLENALQGSPVLLRNGNKAYVKFLMPKEYKGSSSIAGCVIDFDKKGHYAPF
;
A
#
# COMPACT_ATOMS: atom_id res chain seq x y z
N MET A 1 -8.58 6.50 -5.80
CA MET A 1 -8.28 7.93 -5.99
C MET A 1 -8.38 8.53 -4.60
N ILE A 2 -7.42 9.35 -4.16
CA ILE A 2 -7.50 10.01 -2.86
C ILE A 2 -8.70 10.98 -2.84
N ASN A 3 -9.41 11.07 -1.72
CA ASN A 3 -10.55 11.99 -1.57
C ASN A 3 -10.06 13.41 -1.19
N GLU A 4 -10.93 14.42 -1.31
CA GLU A 4 -10.56 15.82 -1.03
C GLU A 4 -10.20 16.07 0.44
N SER A 5 -10.90 15.44 1.39
CA SER A 5 -10.61 15.60 2.82
C SER A 5 -9.20 15.12 3.18
N ASN A 6 -8.77 13.99 2.61
CA ASN A 6 -7.41 13.48 2.79
C ASN A 6 -6.37 14.41 2.16
N LYS A 7 -6.66 15.00 0.98
CA LYS A 7 -5.76 15.97 0.36
C LYS A 7 -5.61 17.22 1.22
N GLU A 8 -6.70 17.75 1.75
CA GLU A 8 -6.69 18.91 2.65
C GLU A 8 -5.85 18.63 3.90
N ALA A 9 -6.05 17.48 4.55
CA ALA A 9 -5.25 17.08 5.70
C ALA A 9 -3.74 17.01 5.37
N ILE A 10 -3.39 16.46 4.22
CA ILE A 10 -1.99 16.36 3.75
C ILE A 10 -1.39 17.74 3.47
N LEU A 11 -2.13 18.63 2.81
CA LEU A 11 -1.69 20.02 2.58
C LEU A 11 -1.52 20.79 3.90
N ASN A 12 -2.27 20.42 4.93
CA ASN A 12 -2.15 20.93 6.30
C ASN A 12 -1.09 20.19 7.15
N GLY A 13 -0.26 19.34 6.55
CA GLY A 13 0.92 18.75 7.18
C GLY A 13 0.78 17.30 7.63
N ALA A 14 -0.38 16.65 7.42
CA ALA A 14 -0.52 15.21 7.62
C ALA A 14 0.39 14.43 6.65
N CYS A 15 0.81 13.23 7.05
CA CYS A 15 1.56 12.35 6.17
C CYS A 15 0.60 11.60 5.23
N GLY A 16 0.98 11.48 3.96
CA GLY A 16 0.32 10.64 2.98
C GLY A 16 1.00 9.28 2.82
N ILE A 17 0.33 8.39 2.10
CA ILE A 17 0.90 7.12 1.64
C ILE A 17 0.86 7.06 0.10
N SER A 18 1.99 6.66 -0.49
CA SER A 18 2.09 6.42 -1.92
C SER A 18 1.44 5.10 -2.32
N ARG A 19 1.20 4.90 -3.61
CA ARG A 19 0.65 3.65 -4.15
C ARG A 19 1.52 2.42 -3.82
N ASP A 20 2.83 2.61 -3.76
CA ASP A 20 3.80 1.58 -3.41
C ASP A 20 4.07 1.47 -1.90
N GLY A 21 3.25 2.14 -1.08
CA GLY A 21 3.30 2.02 0.38
C GLY A 21 4.34 2.89 1.07
N TYR A 22 4.97 3.84 0.36
CA TYR A 22 5.91 4.77 1.00
C TYR A 22 5.18 5.89 1.72
N LYS A 23 5.64 6.22 2.93
CA LYS A 23 5.25 7.46 3.62
C LYS A 23 5.73 8.65 2.82
N CYS A 24 4.89 9.67 2.70
CA CYS A 24 5.25 10.92 2.05
C CYS A 24 4.68 12.14 2.77
N ARG A 25 5.29 13.31 2.57
CA ARG A 25 4.83 14.58 3.15
C ARG A 25 4.85 15.69 2.12
N TYR A 26 3.81 16.50 2.11
CA TYR A 26 3.78 17.75 1.35
C TYR A 26 4.76 18.76 1.97
N ILE A 27 5.62 19.36 1.14
CA ILE A 27 6.66 20.30 1.60
C ILE A 27 6.54 21.69 0.98
N GLY A 28 5.55 21.92 0.12
CA GLY A 28 5.29 23.24 -0.46
C GLY A 28 4.94 23.18 -1.94
N LYS A 29 4.66 24.35 -2.51
CA LYS A 29 4.39 24.47 -3.95
C LYS A 29 5.68 24.39 -4.74
N SER A 30 5.63 23.72 -5.87
CA SER A 30 6.67 23.79 -6.90
C SER A 30 6.42 25.00 -7.81
N GLY A 31 7.42 25.42 -8.57
CA GLY A 31 7.25 26.40 -9.65
C GLY A 31 6.63 25.81 -10.93
N ASN A 32 6.28 24.52 -10.95
CA ASN A 32 5.70 23.83 -12.09
C ASN A 32 4.16 23.92 -12.01
N SER A 33 3.54 24.58 -12.98
CA SER A 33 2.08 24.77 -13.03
C SER A 33 1.31 23.45 -13.20
N GLU A 34 1.89 22.44 -13.85
CA GLU A 34 1.23 21.15 -14.06
C GLU A 34 1.34 20.21 -12.86
N PHE A 35 2.45 20.33 -12.12
CA PHE A 35 2.75 19.53 -10.93
C PHE A 35 3.06 20.46 -9.75
N PRO A 36 2.07 21.23 -9.27
CA PRO A 36 2.30 22.35 -8.39
C PRO A 36 2.66 21.96 -6.96
N TYR A 37 2.57 20.68 -6.57
CA TYR A 37 2.82 20.28 -5.19
C TYR A 37 4.06 19.41 -5.07
N GLN A 38 5.00 19.82 -4.21
CA GLN A 38 6.21 19.07 -3.95
C GLN A 38 6.03 18.16 -2.72
N PHE A 39 6.47 16.91 -2.87
CA PHE A 39 6.39 15.88 -1.85
C PHE A 39 7.77 15.26 -1.60
N VAL A 40 8.08 15.00 -0.34
CA VAL A 40 9.20 14.15 0.06
C VAL A 40 8.68 12.76 0.42
N TYR A 41 9.41 11.72 0.02
CA TYR A 41 9.09 10.31 0.28
C TYR A 41 10.14 9.71 1.19
N TYR A 42 9.71 8.80 2.07
CA TYR A 42 10.57 8.18 3.08
C TYR A 42 10.65 6.66 2.89
N LYS A 43 11.80 6.10 3.21
CA LYS A 43 11.99 4.67 3.45
C LYS A 43 11.45 4.29 4.83
N PRO A 44 11.25 2.99 5.15
CA PRO A 44 10.74 2.55 6.46
C PRO A 44 11.56 3.04 7.66
N ASN A 45 12.85 3.32 7.49
CA ASN A 45 13.72 3.87 8.53
C ASN A 45 13.72 5.42 8.59
N GLU A 46 12.68 6.06 8.06
CA GLU A 46 12.50 7.53 7.98
C GLU A 46 13.60 8.28 7.19
N VAL A 47 14.46 7.55 6.46
CA VAL A 47 15.44 8.16 5.53
C VAL A 47 14.72 8.61 4.27
N ILE A 48 15.07 9.80 3.77
CA ILE A 48 14.52 10.34 2.52
C ILE A 48 14.85 9.40 1.35
N ARG A 49 13.81 8.91 0.68
CA ARG A 49 13.87 8.15 -0.58
C ARG A 49 14.08 9.09 -1.76
N GLY A 50 13.38 10.22 -1.77
CA GLY A 50 13.42 11.19 -2.87
C GLY A 50 12.34 12.26 -2.74
N ILE A 51 12.33 13.16 -3.73
CA ILE A 51 11.37 14.27 -3.83
C ILE A 51 10.70 14.20 -5.21
N ALA A 52 9.39 14.45 -5.26
CA ALA A 52 8.65 14.50 -6.52
C ALA A 52 7.64 15.65 -6.53
N ASN A 53 7.35 16.16 -7.72
CA ASN A 53 6.28 17.13 -7.94
C ASN A 53 5.04 16.37 -8.42
N LEU A 54 3.89 16.64 -7.82
CA LEU A 54 2.61 16.01 -8.12
C LEU A 54 1.59 17.03 -8.59
N SER A 55 0.63 16.55 -9.38
CA SER A 55 -0.53 17.33 -9.81
C SER A 55 -1.45 17.68 -8.64
N GLU A 56 -2.46 18.51 -8.88
CA GLU A 56 -3.49 18.84 -7.89
C GLU A 56 -4.31 17.62 -7.40
N GLN A 57 -4.27 16.54 -8.16
CA GLN A 57 -4.89 15.25 -7.86
C GLN A 57 -3.90 14.28 -7.19
N PHE A 58 -2.74 14.79 -6.76
CA PHE A 58 -1.62 14.05 -6.17
C PHE A 58 -1.12 12.89 -7.02
N ARG A 59 -1.04 13.11 -8.34
CA ARG A 59 -0.48 12.15 -9.29
C ARG A 59 0.89 12.58 -9.78
N TYR A 60 1.79 11.62 -9.93
CA TYR A 60 3.10 11.86 -10.53
C TYR A 60 3.03 11.93 -12.05
N LEU A 61 2.12 11.15 -12.66
CA LEU A 61 1.85 11.18 -14.10
C LEU A 61 0.38 11.54 -14.34
N LYS A 62 0.09 12.42 -15.32
CA LYS A 62 -1.29 12.88 -15.60
C LYS A 62 -2.20 11.75 -16.06
N HIS A 63 -1.70 10.88 -16.93
CA HIS A 63 -2.53 9.94 -17.70
C HIS A 63 -2.34 8.47 -17.34
N SER A 64 -1.46 8.17 -16.38
CA SER A 64 -1.21 6.81 -15.90
C SER A 64 -1.10 6.79 -14.38
N LYS A 65 -1.30 5.61 -13.80
CA LYS A 65 -1.01 5.37 -12.39
C LYS A 65 0.50 5.21 -12.23
N ASP A 66 1.02 5.71 -11.12
CA ASP A 66 2.44 5.61 -10.78
C ASP A 66 2.63 5.16 -9.32
N GLU A 67 3.80 4.61 -9.01
CA GLU A 67 4.21 4.19 -7.65
C GLU A 67 4.24 5.37 -6.66
N LEU A 68 4.48 6.58 -7.16
CA LEU A 68 4.57 7.82 -6.38
C LEU A 68 3.22 8.49 -6.14
N ASP A 69 2.14 8.07 -6.82
CA ASP A 69 0.81 8.63 -6.58
C ASP A 69 0.44 8.56 -5.10
N VAL A 70 -0.03 9.66 -4.51
CA VAL A 70 -0.50 9.65 -3.11
C VAL A 70 -1.95 9.20 -3.10
N ILE A 71 -2.21 8.07 -2.44
CA ILE A 71 -3.51 7.38 -2.51
C ILE A 71 -4.33 7.49 -1.22
N GLY A 72 -3.74 7.99 -0.13
CA GLY A 72 -4.42 8.17 1.15
C GLY A 72 -3.53 8.80 2.22
N LEU A 73 -4.03 8.79 3.45
CA LEU A 73 -3.29 9.20 4.64
C LEU A 73 -2.39 8.06 5.14
N TRP A 74 -1.24 8.41 5.68
CA TRP A 74 -0.31 7.44 6.28
C TRP A 74 -0.95 6.68 7.44
N GLU A 75 -1.85 7.27 8.22
CA GLU A 75 -2.55 6.53 9.29
C GLU A 75 -3.32 5.29 8.81
N ASN A 76 -3.69 5.27 7.52
CA ASN A 76 -4.35 4.13 6.86
C ASN A 76 -3.36 3.17 6.19
N HIS A 77 -2.06 3.33 6.42
CA HIS A 77 -1.05 2.43 5.90
C HIS A 77 -1.22 1.03 6.47
N VAL A 78 -0.86 0.07 5.65
CA VAL A 78 -0.84 -1.33 6.02
C VAL A 78 0.62 -1.65 6.31
N GLU A 79 0.88 -2.17 7.50
CA GLU A 79 2.22 -2.61 7.84
C GLU A 79 2.71 -3.65 6.83
N PRO A 80 4.01 -3.62 6.46
CA PRO A 80 4.59 -4.63 5.59
C PRO A 80 4.29 -6.04 6.10
N PHE A 81 4.18 -6.99 5.17
CA PHE A 81 4.02 -8.39 5.55
C PHE A 81 5.18 -8.85 6.44
N ASN A 82 4.84 -9.24 7.67
CA ASN A 82 5.77 -9.84 8.61
C ASN A 82 5.43 -11.33 8.74
N LEU A 83 6.30 -12.19 8.20
CA LEU A 83 6.12 -13.64 8.23
C LEU A 83 6.04 -14.18 9.66
N GLU A 84 6.91 -13.70 10.55
CA GLU A 84 6.96 -14.17 11.93
C GLU A 84 5.65 -13.86 12.67
N ASN A 85 5.17 -12.61 12.58
CA ASN A 85 3.89 -12.21 13.16
C ASN A 85 2.72 -12.99 12.54
N ALA A 86 2.74 -13.22 11.23
CA ALA A 86 1.71 -13.98 10.53
C ALA A 86 1.66 -15.44 11.00
N LEU A 87 2.82 -16.06 11.23
CA LEU A 87 2.93 -17.42 11.78
C LEU A 87 2.52 -17.51 13.25
N GLN A 88 2.61 -16.41 14.00
CA GLN A 88 2.09 -16.28 15.36
C GLN A 88 0.58 -15.97 15.40
N GLY A 89 -0.10 -15.92 14.24
CA GLY A 89 -1.55 -15.76 14.14
C GLY A 89 -2.03 -14.32 13.86
N SER A 90 -1.12 -13.38 13.60
CA SER A 90 -1.51 -12.03 13.16
C SER A 90 -2.15 -12.09 11.76
N PRO A 91 -3.23 -11.33 11.50
CA PRO A 91 -3.84 -11.27 10.19
C PRO A 91 -2.91 -10.58 9.18
N VAL A 92 -2.94 -11.03 7.93
CA VAL A 92 -2.28 -10.39 6.79
C VAL A 92 -3.34 -9.73 5.91
N LEU A 93 -3.03 -8.58 5.32
CA LEU A 93 -3.94 -7.92 4.39
C LEU A 93 -3.65 -8.38 2.96
N LEU A 94 -4.71 -8.78 2.26
CA LEU A 94 -4.66 -9.14 0.85
C LEU A 94 -4.82 -7.88 -0.03
N ARG A 95 -4.40 -7.97 -1.30
CA ARG A 95 -4.52 -6.87 -2.28
C ARG A 95 -5.95 -6.36 -2.49
N ASN A 96 -6.95 -7.20 -2.21
CA ASN A 96 -8.37 -6.84 -2.30
C ASN A 96 -8.91 -6.19 -1.02
N GLY A 97 -8.07 -5.94 -0.01
CA GLY A 97 -8.45 -5.34 1.28
C GLY A 97 -8.98 -6.34 2.31
N ASN A 98 -9.11 -7.63 1.97
CA ASN A 98 -9.54 -8.64 2.92
C ASN A 98 -8.40 -9.06 3.85
N LYS A 99 -8.75 -9.49 5.06
CA LYS A 99 -7.81 -10.12 5.99
C LYS A 99 -7.71 -11.62 5.68
N ALA A 100 -6.51 -12.16 5.78
CA ALA A 100 -6.24 -13.59 5.73
C ALA A 100 -5.38 -14.01 6.93
N TYR A 101 -5.40 -15.30 7.25
CA TYR A 101 -4.60 -15.89 8.32
C TYR A 101 -3.79 -17.07 7.77
N VAL A 102 -2.59 -17.28 8.30
CA VAL A 102 -1.78 -18.44 7.92
C VAL A 102 -2.34 -19.67 8.63
N LYS A 103 -2.83 -20.64 7.85
CA LYS A 103 -3.38 -21.90 8.38
C LYS A 103 -2.31 -22.97 8.61
N PHE A 104 -1.36 -23.09 7.67
CA PHE A 104 -0.26 -24.06 7.76
C PHE A 104 0.91 -23.63 6.87
N LEU A 105 2.11 -24.13 7.19
CA LEU A 105 3.30 -24.01 6.35
C LEU A 105 3.46 -25.27 5.50
N MET A 106 3.76 -25.08 4.22
CA MET A 106 4.14 -26.21 3.37
C MET A 106 5.50 -26.77 3.80
N PRO A 107 5.70 -28.10 3.76
CA PRO A 107 7.03 -28.70 3.93
C PRO A 107 8.02 -28.12 2.92
N LYS A 108 9.29 -27.95 3.32
CA LYS A 108 10.37 -27.38 2.47
C LYS A 108 10.56 -28.12 1.14
N GLU A 109 10.19 -29.39 1.13
CA GLU A 109 10.29 -30.30 -0.02
C GLU A 109 9.28 -29.94 -1.12
N TYR A 110 8.22 -29.22 -0.78
CA TYR A 110 7.18 -28.82 -1.70
C TYR A 110 7.62 -27.56 -2.48
N LYS A 111 8.05 -27.75 -3.73
CA LYS A 111 8.40 -26.66 -4.66
C LYS A 111 7.20 -26.34 -5.55
N GLY A 112 6.29 -25.50 -5.07
CA GLY A 112 5.24 -24.92 -5.91
C GLY A 112 5.82 -23.91 -6.91
N SER A 113 5.02 -23.52 -7.91
CA SER A 113 5.37 -22.42 -8.83
C SER A 113 5.46 -21.05 -8.14
N SER A 114 4.97 -20.95 -6.90
CA SER A 114 4.97 -19.76 -6.06
C SER A 114 5.49 -20.12 -4.66
N SER A 115 6.19 -19.20 -4.01
CA SER A 115 6.69 -19.37 -2.63
C SER A 115 5.58 -19.42 -1.57
N ILE A 116 4.37 -18.96 -1.92
CA ILE A 116 3.19 -18.91 -1.05
C ILE A 116 1.96 -19.27 -1.90
N ALA A 117 1.10 -20.14 -1.38
CA ALA A 117 -0.22 -20.45 -1.93
C ALA A 117 -1.28 -20.26 -0.83
N GLY A 118 -2.44 -19.69 -1.18
CA GLY A 118 -3.56 -19.48 -0.26
C GLY A 118 -4.85 -20.03 -0.83
N CYS A 119 -5.82 -20.34 0.04
CA CYS A 119 -7.19 -20.67 -0.35
C CYS A 119 -8.17 -19.79 0.44
N VAL A 120 -9.31 -19.47 -0.17
CA VAL A 120 -10.44 -18.86 0.55
C VAL A 120 -11.14 -19.99 1.29
N ILE A 121 -11.25 -19.87 2.62
CA ILE A 121 -12.08 -20.77 3.41
C ILE A 121 -13.42 -20.08 3.57
N ASP A 122 -14.37 -20.42 2.71
CA ASP A 122 -15.75 -19.96 2.82
C ASP A 122 -16.52 -20.97 3.68
N PHE A 123 -16.96 -20.55 4.87
CA PHE A 123 -17.70 -21.44 5.78
C PHE A 123 -19.18 -21.60 5.39
N ASP A 124 -19.66 -20.81 4.41
CA ASP A 124 -21.10 -20.70 4.14
C ASP A 124 -21.62 -21.53 2.97
N LYS A 125 -20.80 -22.29 2.25
CA LYS A 125 -21.32 -23.24 1.25
C LYS A 125 -20.54 -24.53 1.24
N LYS A 126 -21.28 -25.62 1.48
CA LYS A 126 -20.90 -27.03 1.24
C LYS A 126 -19.78 -27.17 0.21
N GLY A 127 -18.55 -27.32 0.71
CA GLY A 127 -17.49 -28.17 0.17
C GLY A 127 -17.17 -28.11 -1.32
N HIS A 128 -17.13 -26.95 -1.96
CA HIS A 128 -16.62 -26.86 -3.33
C HIS A 128 -15.42 -25.90 -3.44
N TYR A 129 -14.27 -26.51 -3.72
CA TYR A 129 -13.04 -25.81 -4.08
C TYR A 129 -13.15 -25.28 -5.53
N ALA A 130 -12.84 -24.00 -5.72
CA ALA A 130 -12.52 -23.44 -7.03
C ALA A 130 -11.02 -23.11 -7.07
N PRO A 131 -10.24 -23.66 -8.01
CA PRO A 131 -8.85 -23.25 -8.21
C PRO A 131 -8.81 -21.89 -8.95
N PHE A 132 -7.72 -21.14 -8.71
CA PHE A 132 -7.36 -19.93 -9.46
C PHE A 132 -6.91 -20.27 -10.88
#